data_AF-A0A8H3TNA7-F1
#
_entry.id   AF-A0A8H3TNA7-F1
#
_cell.length_a   1.000
_cell.length_b   1.000
_cell.length_c   1.000
_cell.angle_alpha   90.00
_cell.angle_beta   90.00
_cell.angle_gamma   90.00
#
_symmetry.space_group_name_H-M   'P 1'
#
loop_
_entity.id
_entity.type
_entity.pdbx_description
1 polymer ?
#
loop_
_entity_poly.entity_id
_entity_poly.type
_entity_poly.pdbx_seq_one_letter_code
_entity_poly.pdbx_strand_id
1 'polypeptide(L)'
;MTTLVLPGDALPLPAPAPSTTLHLHLGPGTAQSTRRTQADEVEDDASKTFYVARKMGALQTSNKRRKVREGGSEVQTRIWVNVEAKRYVPAVGENVVGVVTGRQGEAFKVDIGTAQVAQLSQYAFEGATKQMKPRLETGTVVFARVTSATRDMDPEIECVDPKDAKAGGYGQLKGGYVMDCSLQLCRRIMTTPLLATVIGALNAPYETAIGMNGRLWINGASPLATIALKRVLEAVDRGIIEGDKESVEAWIKREGVAVR
;
A
#
# COMPACT_ATOMS: atom_id res chain seq x y z
N MET A 1 -7.29 -21.31 -6.00
CA MET A 1 -8.65 -21.07 -5.49
C MET A 1 -8.59 -19.92 -4.50
N THR A 2 -9.40 -18.89 -4.70
CA THR A 2 -9.57 -17.77 -3.78
C THR A 2 -10.62 -18.15 -2.74
N THR A 3 -10.22 -18.29 -1.48
CA THR A 3 -11.16 -18.57 -0.39
C THR A 3 -11.73 -17.26 0.13
N LEU A 4 -13.03 -17.07 0.02
CA LEU A 4 -13.72 -15.92 0.63
C LEU A 4 -13.92 -16.19 2.12
N VAL A 5 -13.60 -15.21 2.97
CA VAL A 5 -13.82 -15.28 4.42
C VAL A 5 -14.69 -14.10 4.87
N LEU A 6 -15.56 -14.37 5.84
CA LEU A 6 -16.41 -13.38 6.50
C LEU A 6 -15.84 -13.00 7.88
N PRO A 7 -16.21 -11.81 8.41
CA PRO A 7 -15.86 -11.45 9.78
C PRO A 7 -16.43 -12.46 10.78
N GLY A 8 -15.57 -13.05 11.61
CA GLY A 8 -15.93 -14.07 12.60
C GLY A 8 -15.58 -15.49 12.17
N ASP A 9 -15.31 -15.73 10.89
CA ASP A 9 -14.91 -17.05 10.41
C ASP A 9 -13.54 -17.45 10.99
N ALA A 10 -13.44 -18.71 11.40
CA ALA A 10 -12.17 -19.31 11.82
C ALA A 10 -11.25 -19.47 10.60
N LEU A 11 -9.99 -19.08 10.76
CA LEU A 11 -9.02 -19.17 9.67
C LEU A 11 -8.57 -20.63 9.49
N PRO A 12 -8.61 -21.18 8.26
CA PRO A 12 -8.11 -22.51 7.98
C PRO A 12 -6.58 -22.50 8.07
N LEU A 13 -6.05 -22.83 9.24
CA LEU A 13 -4.61 -22.99 9.43
C LEU A 13 -4.17 -24.37 8.94
N PRO A 14 -3.02 -24.48 8.23
CA PRO A 14 -2.44 -25.77 7.96
C PRO A 14 -2.06 -26.44 9.29
N ALA A 15 -2.58 -27.64 9.55
CA ALA A 15 -2.20 -28.40 10.73
C ALA A 15 -0.68 -28.68 10.69
N PRO A 16 0.09 -28.37 11.76
CA PRO A 16 1.51 -28.69 11.80
C PRO A 16 1.70 -30.20 11.72
N ALA A 17 2.63 -30.66 10.87
CA ALA A 17 3.19 -31.99 10.98
C ALA A 17 3.97 -32.09 12.32
N PRO A 18 3.99 -33.26 12.98
CA PRO A 18 4.47 -33.41 14.37
C PRO A 18 5.95 -33.02 14.62
N SER A 19 6.76 -32.84 13.57
CA SER A 19 8.17 -32.46 13.65
C SER A 19 8.48 -31.02 13.19
N THR A 20 7.46 -30.21 12.86
CA THR A 20 7.63 -28.88 12.23
C THR A 20 7.08 -27.77 13.11
N THR A 21 7.92 -26.84 13.54
CA THR A 21 7.49 -25.61 14.21
C THR A 21 6.87 -24.63 13.19
N LEU A 22 5.64 -24.20 13.45
CA LEU A 22 4.89 -23.28 12.60
C LEU A 22 5.00 -21.85 13.16
N HIS A 23 5.71 -20.97 12.44
CA HIS A 23 5.75 -19.55 12.77
C HIS A 23 4.69 -18.80 11.95
N LEU A 24 3.55 -18.54 12.58
CA LEU A 24 2.43 -17.82 11.96
C LEU A 24 2.62 -16.30 12.08
N HIS A 25 2.57 -15.61 10.94
CA HIS A 25 2.53 -14.15 10.88
C HIS A 25 1.14 -13.70 10.42
N LEU A 26 0.42 -13.05 11.33
CA LEU A 26 -0.90 -12.48 11.06
C LEU A 26 -0.73 -11.14 10.34
N GLY A 27 -1.34 -11.04 9.17
CA GLY A 27 -1.39 -9.83 8.36
C GLY A 27 -2.72 -9.08 8.49
N PRO A 28 -2.92 -8.04 7.68
CA PRO A 28 -4.12 -7.23 7.70
C PRO A 28 -5.41 -8.05 7.57
N GLY A 29 -6.43 -7.66 8.34
CA GLY A 29 -7.75 -8.32 8.32
C GLY A 29 -7.85 -9.62 9.11
N THR A 30 -6.76 -10.08 9.73
CA THR A 30 -6.74 -11.24 10.65
C THR A 30 -6.49 -10.78 12.08
N ALA A 31 -7.01 -11.52 13.06
CA ALA A 31 -6.77 -11.24 14.47
C ALA A 31 -6.70 -12.53 15.28
N GLN A 32 -5.91 -12.50 16.35
CA GLN A 32 -5.94 -13.50 17.40
C GLN A 32 -7.12 -13.18 18.33
N SER A 33 -8.00 -14.15 18.56
CA SER A 33 -9.11 -14.06 19.51
C SER A 33 -8.86 -14.98 20.69
N THR A 34 -9.09 -14.44 21.88
CA THR A 34 -9.19 -15.21 23.13
C THR A 34 -10.65 -15.54 23.49
N ARG A 35 -11.63 -14.99 22.75
CA ARG A 35 -13.06 -15.24 22.97
C ARG A 35 -13.56 -16.36 22.04
N ARG A 36 -14.14 -17.39 22.66
CA ARG A 36 -14.86 -18.50 22.02
C ARG A 36 -16.00 -17.96 21.15
N THR A 37 -16.06 -18.34 19.87
CA THR A 37 -17.27 -18.18 19.04
C THR A 37 -18.25 -19.31 19.38
N GLN A 38 -19.55 -19.01 19.41
CA GLN A 38 -20.66 -19.90 19.81
C GLN A 38 -20.79 -21.24 19.04
N ALA A 39 -19.92 -21.53 18.06
CA ALA A 39 -20.02 -22.70 17.18
C ALA A 39 -19.27 -23.95 17.69
N ASP A 40 -18.43 -23.85 18.72
CA ASP A 40 -17.67 -24.96 19.29
C ASP A 40 -18.08 -25.19 20.76
N GLU A 41 -19.20 -25.88 20.99
CA GLU A 41 -19.66 -26.30 22.33
C GLU A 41 -19.12 -27.67 22.78
N VAL A 42 -18.11 -28.24 22.10
CA VAL A 42 -17.56 -29.56 22.46
C VAL A 42 -16.05 -29.47 22.64
N GLU A 43 -15.61 -29.74 23.88
CA GLU A 43 -14.24 -29.78 24.43
C GLU A 43 -13.69 -28.48 25.08
N ASP A 44 -13.68 -28.51 26.41
CA ASP A 44 -13.00 -27.56 27.30
C ASP A 44 -11.48 -27.69 27.19
N ASP A 45 -10.87 -26.83 26.39
CA ASP A 45 -9.45 -26.54 26.51
C ASP A 45 -9.25 -25.02 26.59
N ALA A 46 -9.02 -24.52 27.81
CA ALA A 46 -8.93 -23.09 28.15
C ALA A 46 -7.70 -22.39 27.56
N SER A 47 -6.86 -23.11 26.79
CA SER A 47 -5.60 -22.65 26.24
C SER A 47 -5.58 -22.48 24.71
N LYS A 48 -6.67 -22.82 24.01
CA LYS A 48 -6.70 -22.79 22.54
C LYS A 48 -6.80 -21.35 22.04
N THR A 49 -5.71 -20.87 21.45
CA THR A 49 -5.70 -19.60 20.73
C THR A 49 -6.45 -19.76 19.41
N PHE A 50 -7.50 -18.97 19.18
CA PHE A 50 -8.24 -18.98 17.92
C PHE A 50 -7.79 -17.83 17.02
N TYR A 51 -7.73 -18.07 15.72
CA TYR A 51 -7.42 -17.07 14.72
C TYR A 51 -8.65 -16.84 13.86
N VAL A 52 -9.10 -15.60 13.79
CA VAL A 52 -10.36 -15.22 13.16
C VAL A 52 -10.14 -14.15 12.09
N ALA A 53 -10.92 -14.21 11.03
CA ALA A 53 -11.04 -13.11 10.08
C ALA A 53 -11.85 -11.97 10.72
N ARG A 54 -11.37 -10.73 10.61
CA ARG A 54 -12.04 -9.54 11.16
C ARG A 54 -12.71 -8.69 10.08
N LYS A 55 -12.40 -8.96 8.82
CA LYS A 55 -12.90 -8.25 7.64
C LYS A 55 -13.29 -9.28 6.58
N MET A 56 -14.28 -8.92 5.77
CA MET A 56 -14.65 -9.70 4.59
C MET A 56 -13.59 -9.52 3.50
N GLY A 57 -13.21 -10.61 2.84
CA GLY A 57 -12.35 -10.52 1.67
C GLY A 57 -11.77 -11.86 1.25
N ALA A 58 -10.87 -11.81 0.26
CA ALA A 58 -10.18 -13.00 -0.23
C ALA A 58 -9.00 -13.33 0.70
N LEU A 59 -9.04 -14.50 1.32
CA LEU A 59 -7.95 -15.02 2.14
C LEU A 59 -6.74 -15.33 1.25
N GLN A 60 -5.58 -14.81 1.65
CA GLN A 60 -4.30 -15.07 1.01
C GLN A 60 -3.37 -15.70 2.04
N THR A 61 -2.71 -16.78 1.62
CA THR A 61 -1.76 -17.51 2.45
C THR A 61 -0.47 -17.68 1.65
N SER A 62 0.64 -17.27 2.24
CA SER A 62 1.97 -17.45 1.68
C SER A 62 2.83 -18.26 2.65
N ASN A 63 3.30 -19.41 2.19
CA ASN A 63 4.15 -20.30 2.97
C ASN A 63 5.60 -20.17 2.48
N LYS A 64 6.51 -19.82 3.39
CA LYS A 64 7.94 -19.81 3.13
C LYS A 64 8.59 -20.89 3.98
N ARG A 65 9.17 -21.91 3.33
CA ARG A 65 9.95 -22.94 4.00
C ARG A 65 11.38 -22.45 4.20
N ARG A 66 11.88 -22.50 5.44
CA ARG A 66 13.27 -22.21 5.77
C ARG A 66 13.91 -23.49 6.29
N LYS A 67 15.06 -23.87 5.70
CA LYS A 67 15.87 -24.99 6.17
C LYS A 67 16.69 -24.49 7.37
N VAL A 68 16.46 -25.05 8.55
CA VAL A 68 17.25 -24.73 9.74
C VAL A 68 18.54 -25.55 9.69
N ARG A 69 19.64 -24.98 10.20
CA ARG A 69 20.97 -25.59 10.18
C ARG A 69 21.05 -26.90 10.99
N GLU A 70 20.15 -27.11 11.94
CA GLU A 70 20.05 -28.30 12.81
C GLU A 70 19.00 -29.32 12.35
N GLY A 71 18.89 -29.59 11.04
CA GLY A 71 18.04 -30.68 10.53
C GLY A 71 16.51 -30.48 10.65
N GLY A 72 16.04 -29.41 11.29
CA GLY A 72 14.63 -29.01 11.32
C GLY A 72 14.20 -28.23 10.07
N SER A 73 12.98 -28.46 9.62
CA SER A 73 12.29 -27.58 8.67
C SER A 73 11.38 -26.63 9.41
N GLU A 74 11.56 -25.33 9.24
CA GLU A 74 10.67 -24.31 9.79
C GLU A 74 9.77 -23.79 8.65
N VAL A 75 8.47 -23.72 8.90
CA VAL A 75 7.51 -23.16 7.95
C VAL A 75 7.01 -21.84 8.49
N GLN A 76 7.38 -20.74 7.84
CA GLN A 76 6.83 -19.42 8.12
C GLN A 76 5.60 -19.22 7.23
N THR A 77 4.44 -19.13 7.86
CA THR A 77 3.16 -18.96 7.18
C THR A 77 2.67 -17.54 7.40
N ARG A 78 2.46 -16.78 6.33
CA ARG A 78 1.84 -15.45 6.37
C ARG A 78 0.42 -15.55 5.87
N ILE A 79 -0.52 -15.01 6.65
CA ILE A 79 -1.94 -15.04 6.30
C ILE A 79 -2.48 -13.62 6.38
N TRP A 80 -3.17 -13.18 5.33
CA TRP A 80 -3.86 -11.88 5.33
C TRP A 80 -5.14 -11.97 4.52
N VAL A 81 -6.08 -11.06 4.82
CA VAL A 81 -7.31 -10.92 4.06
C VAL A 81 -7.12 -9.75 3.11
N ASN A 82 -7.28 -10.01 1.81
CA ASN A 82 -7.32 -8.95 0.82
C ASN A 82 -8.69 -8.26 0.87
N VAL A 83 -8.72 -7.07 1.44
CA VAL A 83 -9.93 -6.27 1.64
C VAL A 83 -9.91 -5.09 0.70
N GLU A 84 -11.01 -4.90 0.00
CA GLU A 84 -11.29 -3.66 -0.71
C GLU A 84 -11.80 -2.60 0.28
N ALA A 85 -10.98 -1.58 0.52
CA ALA A 85 -11.32 -0.47 1.39
C ALA A 85 -11.06 0.85 0.67
N LYS A 86 -11.90 1.84 0.93
CA LYS A 86 -11.70 3.21 0.42
C LYS A 86 -10.79 4.04 1.31
N ARG A 87 -10.79 3.77 2.63
CA ARG A 87 -10.02 4.54 3.61
C ARG A 87 -8.65 3.91 3.85
N TYR A 88 -7.61 4.70 3.65
CA TYR A 88 -6.25 4.28 3.96
C TYR A 88 -6.01 4.18 5.47
N VAL A 89 -5.26 3.16 5.88
CA VAL A 89 -4.77 2.98 7.25
C VAL A 89 -3.24 2.94 7.14
N PRO A 90 -2.52 3.86 7.81
CA PRO A 90 -1.08 3.96 7.66
C PRO A 90 -0.41 2.71 8.21
N ALA A 91 0.59 2.20 7.49
CA ALA A 91 1.43 1.11 7.93
C ALA A 91 2.90 1.45 7.68
N VAL A 92 3.77 1.00 8.59
CA VAL A 92 5.20 1.29 8.54
C VAL A 92 5.83 0.69 7.27
N GLY A 93 6.68 1.49 6.62
CA GLY A 93 7.41 1.11 5.41
C GLY A 93 6.62 1.29 4.11
N GLU A 94 5.39 1.80 4.16
CA GLU A 94 4.61 2.09 2.95
C GLU A 94 4.95 3.47 2.36
N ASN A 95 4.91 3.56 1.03
CA ASN A 95 5.11 4.80 0.30
C ASN A 95 3.77 5.51 0.14
N VAL A 96 3.75 6.82 0.34
CA VAL A 96 2.53 7.62 0.41
C VAL A 96 2.73 8.97 -0.27
N VAL A 97 1.66 9.45 -0.93
CA VAL A 97 1.62 10.79 -1.52
C VAL A 97 0.76 11.68 -0.62
N GLY A 98 1.37 12.70 -0.05
CA GLY A 98 0.71 13.62 0.89
C GLY A 98 0.70 15.06 0.41
N VAL A 99 -0.21 15.87 0.94
CA VAL A 99 -0.27 17.31 0.67
C VAL A 99 0.01 18.09 1.96
N VAL A 100 0.97 19.00 1.92
CA VAL A 100 1.35 19.83 3.07
C VAL A 100 0.18 20.76 3.42
N THR A 101 -0.40 20.58 4.59
CA THR A 101 -1.52 21.41 5.09
C THR A 101 -1.02 22.62 5.86
N GLY A 102 0.10 22.48 6.57
CA GLY A 102 0.62 23.52 7.44
C GLY A 102 2.02 23.22 7.96
N ARG A 103 2.59 24.18 8.68
CA ARG A 103 3.85 24.04 9.40
C ARG A 103 3.60 24.16 10.89
N GLN A 104 4.15 23.23 11.68
CA GLN A 104 4.06 23.24 13.13
C GLN A 104 5.47 23.12 13.73
N GLY A 105 6.03 24.25 14.16
CA GLY A 105 7.37 24.28 14.75
C GLY A 105 8.44 23.70 13.82
N GLU A 106 9.01 22.55 14.20
CA GLU A 106 10.04 21.83 13.45
C GLU A 106 9.50 20.71 12.54
N ALA A 107 8.17 20.53 12.48
CA ALA A 107 7.50 19.57 11.61
C ALA A 107 6.55 20.25 10.62
N PHE A 108 6.26 19.58 9.51
CA PHE A 108 5.19 19.90 8.59
C PHE A 108 4.02 18.97 8.85
N LYS A 109 2.81 19.53 8.82
CA LYS A 109 1.55 18.78 8.84
C LYS A 109 1.22 18.37 7.41
N VAL A 110 1.08 17.08 7.17
CA VAL A 110 0.84 16.51 5.84
C VAL A 110 -0.42 15.66 5.87
N ASP A 111 -1.37 15.97 4.97
CA ASP A 111 -2.56 15.16 4.78
C ASP A 111 -2.26 13.97 3.85
N ILE A 112 -2.47 12.76 4.36
CA ILE A 112 -2.28 11.49 3.67
C ILE A 112 -3.64 10.81 3.36
N GLY A 113 -4.77 11.41 3.75
CA GLY A 113 -6.10 10.80 3.61
C GLY A 113 -6.44 9.80 4.72
N THR A 114 -5.77 9.94 5.87
CA THR A 114 -5.99 9.15 7.09
C THR A 114 -6.90 9.89 8.09
N ALA A 115 -7.21 9.27 9.24
CA ALA A 115 -7.95 9.94 10.30
C ALA A 115 -7.17 11.11 10.93
N GLN A 116 -5.89 10.85 11.16
CA GLN A 116 -4.93 11.79 11.73
C GLN A 116 -4.08 12.39 10.63
N VAL A 117 -3.62 13.61 10.86
CA VAL A 117 -2.69 14.29 9.96
C VAL A 117 -1.29 13.80 10.27
N ALA A 118 -0.52 13.47 9.25
CA ALA A 118 0.83 12.97 9.43
C ALA A 118 1.83 14.09 9.74
N GLN A 119 2.85 13.76 10.51
CA GLN A 119 3.95 14.64 10.84
C GLN A 119 5.17 14.33 9.97
N LEU A 120 5.71 15.36 9.32
CA LEU A 120 6.94 15.28 8.53
C LEU A 120 8.00 16.18 9.15
N SER A 121 9.05 15.60 9.73
CA SER A 121 10.13 16.38 10.33
C SER A 121 10.89 17.20 9.28
N GLN A 122 11.25 18.45 9.60
CA GLN A 122 12.13 19.27 8.74
C GLN A 122 13.52 18.66 8.53
N TYR A 123 13.91 17.71 9.39
CA TYR A 123 15.18 16.98 9.30
C TYR A 123 15.08 15.67 8.53
N ALA A 124 13.87 15.22 8.19
CA ALA A 124 13.64 13.95 7.49
C ALA A 124 13.73 14.10 5.96
N PHE A 125 14.71 14.87 5.49
CA PHE A 125 15.02 15.07 4.08
C PHE A 125 16.51 14.86 3.84
N GLU A 126 16.87 14.48 2.62
CA GLU A 126 18.27 14.33 2.24
C GLU A 126 19.03 15.66 2.44
N GLY A 127 20.13 15.60 3.21
CA GLY A 127 20.98 16.75 3.49
C GLY A 127 20.38 17.79 4.44
N ALA A 128 19.27 17.50 5.11
CA ALA A 128 18.68 18.43 6.06
C ALA A 128 19.55 18.60 7.31
N THR A 129 19.92 19.84 7.61
CA THR A 129 20.66 20.21 8.83
C THR A 129 19.96 21.38 9.52
N LYS A 130 20.35 21.71 10.76
CA LYS A 130 19.79 22.88 11.49
C LYS A 130 19.90 24.18 10.69
N GLN A 131 20.93 24.32 9.86
CA GLN A 131 21.16 25.49 9.01
C GLN A 131 20.44 25.39 7.66
N MET A 132 20.42 24.19 7.06
CA MET A 132 19.80 23.94 5.75
C MET A 132 18.49 23.18 5.92
N LYS A 133 17.40 23.93 6.09
CA LYS A 133 16.04 23.41 6.24
C LYS A 133 15.29 23.46 4.90
N PRO A 134 14.57 22.40 4.50
CA PRO A 134 13.75 22.41 3.28
C PRO A 134 12.61 23.40 3.40
N ARG A 135 12.35 24.14 2.32
CA ARG A 135 11.27 25.13 2.26
C ARG A 135 10.07 24.54 1.52
N LEU A 136 9.12 24.00 2.28
CA LEU A 136 7.84 23.52 1.76
C LEU A 136 6.72 24.49 2.11
N GLU A 137 5.95 24.88 1.10
CA GLU A 137 4.77 25.74 1.25
C GLU A 137 3.50 24.89 1.45
N THR A 138 2.49 25.49 2.05
CA THR A 138 1.16 24.86 2.16
C THR A 138 0.57 24.62 0.77
N GLY A 139 0.02 23.43 0.54
CA GLY A 139 -0.46 22.97 -0.77
C GLY A 139 0.58 22.18 -1.56
N THR A 140 1.82 22.09 -1.10
CA THR A 140 2.87 21.30 -1.76
C THR A 140 2.56 19.80 -1.66
N VAL A 141 2.72 19.07 -2.77
CA VAL A 141 2.63 17.62 -2.80
C VAL A 141 4.00 17.01 -2.49
N VAL A 142 4.02 16.00 -1.62
CA VAL A 142 5.23 15.33 -1.16
C VAL A 142 5.07 13.82 -1.32
N PHE A 143 6.11 13.18 -1.85
CA PHE A 143 6.26 11.73 -1.83
C PHE A 143 7.13 11.33 -0.64
N ALA A 144 6.56 10.55 0.26
CA ALA A 144 7.21 10.18 1.52
C ALA A 144 6.94 8.72 1.85
N ARG A 145 7.65 8.23 2.86
CA ARG A 145 7.48 6.89 3.41
C ARG A 145 7.04 6.98 4.86
N VAL A 146 6.19 6.05 5.28
CA VAL A 146 5.71 5.97 6.66
C VAL A 146 6.76 5.31 7.56
N THR A 147 7.25 6.04 8.55
CA THR A 147 8.25 5.54 9.52
C THR A 147 7.58 4.97 10.76
N SER A 148 6.56 5.66 11.28
CA SER A 148 5.83 5.27 12.47
C SER A 148 4.33 5.35 12.21
N ALA A 149 3.60 4.31 12.57
CA ALA A 149 2.15 4.21 12.36
C ALA A 149 1.48 3.48 13.54
N THR A 150 1.70 3.99 14.75
CA THR A 150 1.03 3.49 15.95
C THR A 150 -0.42 3.97 15.96
N ARG A 151 -1.35 3.10 16.38
CA ARG A 151 -2.79 3.40 16.37
C ARG A 151 -3.19 4.63 17.20
N ASP A 152 -2.48 4.87 18.30
CA ASP A 152 -2.81 5.90 19.29
C ASP A 152 -2.00 7.19 19.13
N MET A 153 -1.12 7.25 18.12
CA MET A 153 -0.24 8.38 17.84
C MET A 153 -0.45 8.86 16.41
N ASP A 154 -0.16 10.13 16.15
CA ASP A 154 -0.16 10.63 14.78
C ASP A 154 0.93 9.93 13.95
N PRO A 155 0.63 9.54 12.69
CA PRO A 155 1.61 8.85 11.87
C PRO A 155 2.77 9.79 11.50
N GLU A 156 3.97 9.25 11.48
CA GLU A 156 5.19 9.98 11.11
C GLU A 156 5.68 9.50 9.75
N ILE A 157 6.08 10.46 8.91
CA ILE A 157 6.61 10.22 7.58
C ILE A 157 8.00 10.83 7.39
N GLU A 158 8.77 10.22 6.51
CA GLU A 158 10.13 10.62 6.16
C GLU A 158 10.32 10.64 4.63
N CYS A 159 11.21 11.52 4.16
CA CYS A 159 11.59 11.63 2.75
C CYS A 159 13.03 11.14 2.52
N VAL A 160 13.41 10.05 3.19
CA VAL A 160 14.74 9.43 3.07
C VAL A 160 14.61 7.91 3.08
N ASP A 161 15.50 7.22 2.37
CA ASP A 161 15.63 5.78 2.48
C ASP A 161 16.36 5.43 3.80
N PRO A 162 15.86 4.51 4.63
CA PRO A 162 16.47 4.15 5.91
C PRO A 162 17.83 3.47 5.75
N LYS A 163 18.12 2.88 4.59
CA LYS A 163 19.38 2.17 4.37
C LYS A 163 20.52 3.13 4.04
N ASP A 164 20.25 4.05 3.13
CA ASP A 164 21.28 4.91 2.54
C ASP A 164 21.19 6.38 3.00
N ALA A 165 20.12 6.74 3.73
CA ALA A 165 19.79 8.12 4.13
C ALA A 165 19.74 9.13 2.96
N LYS A 166 19.62 8.64 1.72
CA LYS A 166 19.46 9.43 0.49
C LYS A 166 17.98 9.62 0.16
N ALA A 167 17.65 10.60 -0.67
CA ALA A 167 16.27 10.89 -1.01
C ALA A 167 15.61 9.73 -1.77
N GLY A 168 16.35 8.93 -2.56
CA GLY A 168 15.79 7.71 -3.18
C GLY A 168 14.51 7.93 -4.02
N GLY A 169 14.26 9.16 -4.49
CA GLY A 169 13.03 9.57 -5.18
C GLY A 169 11.93 10.17 -4.28
N TYR A 170 12.11 10.21 -2.97
CA TYR A 170 11.26 10.92 -2.02
C TYR A 170 11.53 12.43 -2.03
N GLY A 171 10.54 13.20 -1.58
CA GLY A 171 10.62 14.66 -1.46
C GLY A 171 9.46 15.38 -2.14
N GLN A 172 9.69 16.65 -2.47
CA GLN A 172 8.68 17.50 -3.09
C GLN A 172 8.43 17.08 -4.55
N LEU A 173 7.17 16.82 -4.88
CA LEU A 173 6.73 16.62 -6.25
C LEU A 173 6.30 17.96 -6.85
N LYS A 174 7.01 18.40 -7.90
CA LYS A 174 6.76 19.67 -8.58
C LYS A 174 5.91 19.45 -9.83
N GLY A 175 4.81 20.20 -9.95
CA GLY A 175 3.89 20.07 -11.07
C GLY A 175 3.11 18.76 -11.04
N GLY A 176 2.71 18.29 -12.23
CA GLY A 176 1.90 17.08 -12.39
C GLY A 176 0.47 17.22 -11.88
N TYR A 177 -0.19 16.07 -11.76
CA TYR A 177 -1.58 15.92 -11.34
C TYR A 177 -1.69 14.77 -10.34
N VAL A 178 -2.40 15.00 -9.23
CA VAL A 178 -2.73 13.95 -8.26
C VAL A 178 -4.13 13.43 -8.54
N MET A 179 -4.25 12.12 -8.78
CA MET A 179 -5.54 11.42 -8.88
C MET A 179 -5.76 10.53 -7.67
N ASP A 180 -7.03 10.37 -7.29
CA ASP A 180 -7.45 9.39 -6.30
C ASP A 180 -7.67 8.02 -6.99
N CYS A 181 -7.05 6.96 -6.47
CA CYS A 181 -7.20 5.56 -6.87
C CYS A 181 -7.82 4.71 -5.75
N SER A 182 -8.50 3.62 -6.11
CA SER A 182 -8.77 2.57 -5.12
C SER A 182 -7.47 2.01 -4.55
N LEU A 183 -7.44 1.71 -3.26
CA LEU A 183 -6.25 1.11 -2.61
C LEU A 183 -5.82 -0.19 -3.30
N GLN A 184 -6.79 -0.91 -3.89
CA GLN A 184 -6.54 -2.14 -4.61
C GLN A 184 -5.80 -1.91 -5.92
N LEU A 185 -6.16 -0.87 -6.68
CA LEU A 185 -5.43 -0.50 -7.88
C LEU A 185 -3.98 -0.13 -7.54
N CYS A 186 -3.76 0.71 -6.52
CA CYS A 186 -2.41 1.14 -6.19
C CYS A 186 -1.54 -0.06 -5.71
N ARG A 187 -2.12 -1.05 -4.98
CA ARG A 187 -1.47 -2.35 -4.69
C ARG A 187 -1.19 -3.19 -5.94
N ARG A 188 -2.13 -3.24 -6.88
CA ARG A 188 -2.01 -4.00 -8.13
C ARG A 188 -0.91 -3.41 -9.00
N ILE A 189 -0.81 -2.08 -9.08
CA ILE A 189 0.26 -1.37 -9.79
C ILE A 189 1.64 -1.69 -9.19
N MET A 190 1.75 -1.82 -7.87
CA MET A 190 3.04 -2.12 -7.23
C MET A 190 3.46 -3.59 -7.40
N THR A 191 2.49 -4.50 -7.53
CA THR A 191 2.72 -5.96 -7.61
C THR A 191 2.88 -6.45 -9.05
N THR A 192 2.22 -5.79 -9.99
CA THR A 192 2.12 -6.17 -11.41
C THR A 192 2.70 -5.08 -12.29
N PRO A 193 3.33 -5.37 -13.44
CA PRO A 193 3.82 -4.36 -14.39
C PRO A 193 2.70 -3.58 -15.13
N LEU A 194 1.54 -3.37 -14.50
CA LEU A 194 0.38 -2.68 -15.06
C LEU A 194 0.73 -1.26 -15.50
N LEU A 195 1.49 -0.53 -14.69
CA LEU A 195 1.85 0.85 -15.04
C LEU A 195 2.86 0.89 -16.21
N ALA A 196 3.79 -0.07 -16.27
CA ALA A 196 4.73 -0.19 -17.39
C ALA A 196 4.02 -0.54 -18.71
N THR A 197 3.03 -1.44 -18.66
CA THR A 197 2.23 -1.81 -19.84
C THR A 197 1.37 -0.65 -20.34
N VAL A 198 0.73 0.08 -19.43
CA VAL A 198 -0.06 1.27 -19.78
C VAL A 198 0.84 2.37 -20.37
N ILE A 199 1.97 2.69 -19.73
CA ILE A 199 2.91 3.70 -20.25
C ILE A 199 3.46 3.28 -21.63
N GLY A 200 3.81 2.01 -21.80
CA GLY A 200 4.26 1.47 -23.07
C GLY A 200 3.22 1.56 -24.18
N ALA A 201 1.93 1.45 -23.85
CA ALA A 201 0.82 1.61 -24.80
C ALA A 201 0.58 3.09 -25.19
N LEU A 202 0.79 4.04 -24.27
CA LEU A 202 0.66 5.47 -24.56
C LEU A 202 1.87 6.06 -25.31
N ASN A 203 3.01 5.36 -25.30
CA ASN A 203 4.24 5.73 -26.01
C ASN A 203 4.70 7.19 -25.77
N ALA A 204 4.58 7.66 -24.53
CA ALA A 204 5.00 9.00 -24.12
C ALA A 204 5.78 8.94 -22.80
N PRO A 205 6.71 9.89 -22.55
CA PRO A 205 7.45 9.95 -21.31
C PRO A 205 6.57 10.46 -20.16
N TYR A 206 6.58 9.71 -19.05
CA TYR A 206 5.86 10.05 -17.82
C TYR A 206 6.75 9.83 -16.60
N GLU A 207 6.58 10.70 -15.62
CA GLU A 207 7.01 10.48 -14.24
C GLU A 207 5.77 10.14 -13.42
N THR A 208 5.87 9.15 -12.55
CA THR A 208 4.76 8.74 -11.69
C THR A 208 5.26 8.41 -10.30
N ALA A 209 4.47 8.76 -9.28
CA ALA A 209 4.72 8.37 -7.91
C ALA A 209 3.45 7.73 -7.34
N ILE A 210 3.60 6.53 -6.79
CA ILE A 210 2.49 5.70 -6.32
C ILE A 210 2.43 5.74 -4.81
N GLY A 211 1.34 6.29 -4.28
CA GLY A 211 1.00 6.23 -2.87
C GLY A 211 0.08 5.05 -2.58
N MET A 212 0.45 4.24 -1.59
CA MET A 212 -0.38 3.17 -1.02
C MET A 212 -1.65 3.71 -0.36
N ASN A 213 -1.73 5.03 -0.18
CA ASN A 213 -2.86 5.76 0.38
C ASN A 213 -4.01 6.04 -0.58
N GLY A 214 -3.98 5.47 -1.79
CA GLY A 214 -5.02 5.76 -2.77
C GLY A 214 -4.78 7.04 -3.55
N ARG A 215 -3.54 7.57 -3.53
CA ARG A 215 -3.17 8.79 -4.26
C ARG A 215 -2.03 8.47 -5.22
N LEU A 216 -2.22 8.82 -6.48
CA LEU A 216 -1.23 8.64 -7.52
C LEU A 216 -0.89 10.01 -8.11
N TRP A 217 0.40 10.34 -8.14
CA TRP A 217 0.89 11.52 -8.83
C TRP A 217 1.39 11.14 -10.22
N ILE A 218 0.97 11.91 -11.23
CA ILE A 218 1.31 11.74 -12.63
C ILE A 218 1.86 13.04 -13.17
N ASN A 219 2.99 12.99 -13.88
CA ASN A 219 3.54 14.11 -14.61
C ASN A 219 3.96 13.64 -16.01
N GLY A 220 3.18 14.02 -17.02
CA GLY A 220 3.53 13.78 -18.42
C GLY A 220 4.16 15.01 -19.08
N ALA A 221 4.91 14.81 -20.16
CA ALA A 221 5.48 15.91 -20.93
C ALA A 221 4.45 16.90 -21.49
N SER A 222 3.20 16.44 -21.70
CA SER A 222 2.07 17.26 -22.14
C SER A 222 0.88 17.10 -21.19
N PRO A 223 0.05 18.15 -20.97
CA PRO A 223 -1.19 18.02 -20.23
C PRO A 223 -2.14 16.97 -20.84
N LEU A 224 -2.17 16.85 -22.18
CA LEU A 224 -2.98 15.84 -22.86
C LEU A 224 -2.50 14.42 -22.53
N ALA A 225 -1.18 14.22 -22.45
CA ALA A 225 -0.59 12.96 -22.05
C ALA A 225 -0.97 12.60 -20.59
N THR A 226 -0.91 13.59 -19.69
CA THR A 226 -1.31 13.42 -18.29
C THR A 226 -2.80 13.04 -18.17
N ILE A 227 -3.67 13.71 -18.94
CA ILE A 227 -5.11 13.41 -19.00
C ILE A 227 -5.34 12.00 -19.57
N ALA A 228 -4.60 11.62 -20.61
CA ALA A 228 -4.69 10.29 -21.22
C ALA A 228 -4.40 9.19 -20.21
N LEU A 229 -3.27 9.30 -19.49
CA LEU A 229 -2.88 8.30 -18.49
C LEU A 229 -3.90 8.22 -17.35
N LYS A 230 -4.37 9.38 -16.87
CA LYS A 230 -5.43 9.44 -15.84
C LYS A 230 -6.66 8.64 -16.25
N ARG A 231 -7.19 8.87 -17.46
CA ARG A 231 -8.44 8.20 -17.89
C ARG A 231 -8.27 6.69 -18.04
N VAL A 232 -7.13 6.23 -18.56
CA VAL A 232 -6.85 4.80 -18.65
C VAL A 232 -6.81 4.18 -17.26
N LEU A 233 -6.12 4.82 -16.31
CA LEU A 233 -6.04 4.33 -14.94
C LEU A 233 -7.40 4.35 -14.23
N GLU A 234 -8.23 5.38 -14.47
CA GLU A 234 -9.61 5.42 -13.97
C GLU A 234 -10.48 4.30 -14.56
N ALA A 235 -10.32 3.98 -15.85
CA ALA A 235 -11.05 2.88 -16.49
C ALA A 235 -10.63 1.51 -15.95
N VAL A 236 -9.33 1.35 -15.67
CA VAL A 236 -8.74 0.17 -15.06
C VAL A 236 -9.14 0.04 -13.58
N ASP A 237 -9.32 1.15 -12.86
CA ASP A 237 -9.82 1.17 -11.48
C ASP A 237 -11.28 0.71 -11.41
N ARG A 238 -12.11 1.18 -12.34
CA ARG A 238 -13.53 0.81 -12.46
C ARG A 238 -13.76 -0.61 -12.96
N GLY A 239 -12.69 -1.34 -13.32
CA GLY A 239 -12.78 -2.70 -13.85
C GLY A 239 -13.35 -2.78 -15.27
N ILE A 240 -13.34 -1.68 -16.04
CA ILE A 240 -13.75 -1.68 -17.45
C ILE A 240 -12.69 -2.37 -18.31
N ILE A 241 -11.43 -2.31 -17.88
CA ILE A 241 -10.26 -2.84 -18.58
C ILE A 241 -9.48 -3.71 -17.60
N GLU A 242 -9.09 -4.91 -18.02
CA GLU A 242 -8.32 -5.85 -17.19
C GLU A 242 -6.86 -5.43 -16.98
N GLY A 243 -6.35 -4.57 -17.88
CA GLY A 243 -5.02 -3.98 -17.80
C GLY A 243 -4.01 -4.55 -18.78
N ASP A 244 -4.45 -5.41 -19.70
CA ASP A 244 -3.60 -5.95 -20.77
C ASP A 244 -3.29 -4.92 -21.84
N LYS A 245 -2.11 -5.06 -22.47
CA LYS A 245 -1.62 -4.12 -23.49
C LYS A 245 -2.62 -3.93 -24.63
N GLU A 246 -3.20 -5.01 -25.14
CA GLU A 246 -4.17 -4.99 -26.24
C GLU A 246 -5.46 -4.25 -25.85
N SER A 247 -5.98 -4.54 -24.67
CA SER A 247 -7.20 -3.92 -24.13
C SER A 247 -7.01 -2.42 -23.89
N VAL A 248 -5.83 -2.02 -23.42
CA VAL A 248 -5.47 -0.60 -23.24
C VAL A 248 -5.35 0.11 -24.59
N GLU A 249 -4.66 -0.48 -25.58
CA GLU A 249 -4.52 0.11 -26.92
C GLU A 249 -5.87 0.24 -27.64
N ALA A 250 -6.74 -0.77 -27.52
CA ALA A 250 -8.09 -0.72 -28.08
C ALA A 250 -8.93 0.39 -27.44
N TRP A 251 -8.82 0.56 -26.12
CA TRP A 251 -9.53 1.62 -25.41
C TRP A 251 -9.03 3.02 -25.80
N ILE A 252 -7.71 3.21 -25.93
CA ILE A 252 -7.11 4.48 -26.39
C ILE A 252 -7.62 4.85 -27.79
N LYS A 253 -7.65 3.87 -28.72
CA LYS A 253 -8.20 4.08 -30.07
C LYS A 253 -9.67 4.46 -30.05
N ARG A 254 -10.46 3.84 -29.16
CA ARG A 254 -11.90 4.11 -29.03
C ARG A 254 -12.21 5.52 -28.52
N GLU A 255 -11.45 5.99 -27.54
CA GLU A 255 -11.67 7.31 -26.94
C GLU A 255 -10.99 8.46 -27.71
N GLY A 256 -10.16 8.17 -28.72
CA GLY A 256 -9.44 9.20 -29.47
C GLY A 256 -8.39 9.93 -28.62
N VAL A 257 -7.87 9.27 -27.57
CA VAL A 257 -6.95 9.83 -26.57
C VAL A 257 -5.49 9.67 -27.01
N ALA A 258 -5.25 9.62 -28.32
CA ALA A 258 -3.90 9.50 -28.87
C ALA A 258 -3.11 10.78 -28.58
N VAL A 259 -2.03 10.64 -27.82
CA VAL A 259 -1.01 11.67 -27.66
C VAL A 259 -0.22 11.67 -28.98
N ARG A 260 -0.47 12.66 -29.84
CA ARG A 260 0.39 12.94 -31.00
C ARG A 260 1.64 13.69 -30.59
#